data_AF-A0A5D3Y7I3-F1
#
_entry.id   AF-A0A5D3Y7I3-F1
#
_cell.length_a   1.000
_cell.length_b   1.000
_cell.length_c   1.000
_cell.angle_alpha   90.00
_cell.angle_beta   90.00
_cell.angle_gamma   90.00
#
_symmetry.space_group_name_H-M   'P 1'
#
loop_
_entity.id
_entity.type
_entity.pdbx_description
1 polymer ?
#
loop_
_entity_poly.entity_id
_entity_poly.type
_entity_poly.pdbx_seq_one_letter_code
_entity_poly.pdbx_strand_id
1 'polypeptide(L)'
;MKAAKPFDIPKALVWEAFKLVKANQGSAGIDQESLEDFEQNLSGNLYKLWNRLSSGAYFPPAVKGVAIPKKQGGERVLGIPTVSDRIAQMTIKLAFEPCVEPHFLDDSYGYRPNKSALDAVGVTRQRCWQFNWLLEFDIKGLFDHIDHNY
;
A
#
# COMPACT_ATOMS: atom_id res chain seq x y z
N MET A 1 -14.67 -2.03 -31.91
CA MET A 1 -14.79 -0.80 -31.10
C MET A 1 -13.49 -0.62 -30.33
N LYS A 2 -12.77 0.50 -30.48
CA LYS A 2 -11.65 0.83 -29.57
C LYS A 2 -12.25 1.11 -28.19
N ALA A 3 -11.71 0.49 -27.14
CA ALA A 3 -12.16 0.75 -25.77
C ALA A 3 -12.10 2.27 -25.51
N ALA A 4 -13.17 2.82 -24.93
CA ALA A 4 -13.30 4.26 -24.67
C ALA A 4 -12.26 4.80 -23.67
N LYS A 5 -11.49 3.93 -23.02
CA LYS A 5 -10.46 4.24 -22.04
C LYS A 5 -9.23 3.35 -22.22
N PRO A 6 -8.00 3.86 -21.98
CA PRO A 6 -6.75 3.12 -22.12
C PRO A 6 -6.56 2.02 -21.08
N PHE A 7 -7.14 2.16 -19.89
CA PHE A 7 -7.09 1.14 -18.83
C PHE A 7 -8.49 0.62 -18.50
N ASP A 8 -8.63 -0.71 -18.46
CA ASP A 8 -9.87 -1.37 -18.07
C ASP A 8 -9.88 -1.63 -16.56
N ILE A 9 -10.43 -0.68 -15.82
CA ILE A 9 -10.55 -0.75 -14.36
C ILE A 9 -12.04 -0.87 -14.01
N PRO A 10 -12.49 -1.98 -13.40
CA PRO A 10 -13.88 -2.09 -12.96
C PRO A 10 -14.21 -1.07 -11.87
N LYS A 11 -15.36 -0.39 -11.98
CA LYS A 11 -15.85 0.50 -10.90
C LYS A 11 -16.01 -0.24 -9.56
N ALA A 12 -16.40 -1.52 -9.63
CA ALA A 12 -16.54 -2.39 -8.46
C ALA A 12 -15.21 -2.55 -7.71
N LEU A 13 -14.08 -2.62 -8.41
CA LEU A 13 -12.76 -2.73 -7.80
C LEU A 13 -12.40 -1.47 -6.99
N VAL A 14 -12.69 -0.28 -7.54
CA VAL A 14 -12.48 1.00 -6.83
C VAL A 14 -13.37 1.10 -5.59
N TRP A 15 -14.59 0.57 -5.67
CA TRP A 15 -15.52 0.48 -4.53
C TRP A 15 -15.02 -0.48 -3.43
N GLU A 16 -14.50 -1.64 -3.82
CA GLU A 16 -13.89 -2.60 -2.89
C GLU A 16 -12.65 -2.02 -2.21
N ALA A 17 -11.78 -1.35 -2.99
CA ALA A 17 -10.63 -0.63 -2.49
C ALA A 17 -11.03 0.42 -1.43
N PHE A 18 -12.10 1.19 -1.69
CA PHE A 18 -12.63 2.14 -0.72
C PHE A 18 -13.06 1.47 0.59
N LYS A 19 -13.77 0.33 0.54
CA LYS A 19 -14.19 -0.39 1.75
C LYS A 19 -12.99 -0.82 2.61
N LEU A 20 -11.92 -1.30 1.97
CA LEU A 20 -10.69 -1.70 2.66
C LEU A 20 -9.97 -0.49 3.27
N VAL A 21 -9.87 0.61 2.54
CA VAL A 21 -9.28 1.86 3.05
C VAL A 21 -10.09 2.39 4.25
N LYS A 22 -11.42 2.35 4.17
CA LYS A 22 -12.30 2.75 5.28
C LYS A 22 -12.10 1.88 6.51
N ALA A 23 -11.98 0.56 6.33
CA ALA A 23 -11.72 -0.37 7.43
C ALA A 23 -10.37 -0.12 8.13
N ASN A 24 -9.35 0.29 7.36
CA ASN A 24 -8.03 0.64 7.89
C ASN A 24 -7.97 2.00 8.60
N GLN A 25 -9.02 2.82 8.45
CA GLN A 25 -9.07 4.20 8.96
C GLN A 25 -7.85 5.02 8.49
N GLY A 26 -7.44 6.01 9.27
CA GLY A 26 -6.24 6.79 9.04
C GLY A 26 -6.51 8.29 8.87
N SER A 27 -5.49 9.09 9.16
CA SER A 27 -5.58 10.54 9.15
C SER A 27 -5.69 11.11 7.73
N ALA A 28 -6.17 12.35 7.65
CA ALA A 28 -6.20 13.11 6.40
C ALA A 28 -4.78 13.34 5.84
N GLY A 29 -4.68 13.38 4.52
CA GLY A 29 -3.45 13.68 3.78
C GLY A 29 -3.15 15.18 3.74
N ILE A 30 -2.39 15.60 2.72
CA ILE A 30 -1.97 17.00 2.56
C ILE A 30 -3.13 17.94 2.22
N ASP A 31 -4.19 17.39 1.62
CA ASP A 31 -5.44 18.08 1.27
C ASP A 31 -6.39 18.27 2.46
N GLN A 32 -6.05 17.71 3.63
CA GLN A 32 -6.82 17.79 4.86
C GLN A 32 -8.23 17.17 4.78
N GLU A 33 -8.55 16.45 3.71
CA GLU A 33 -9.82 15.74 3.55
C GLU A 33 -9.80 14.47 4.41
N SER A 34 -10.74 14.39 5.37
CA SER A 34 -10.96 13.19 6.18
C SER A 34 -11.73 12.12 5.41
N LEU A 35 -11.80 10.91 5.97
CA LEU A 35 -12.67 9.87 5.39
C LEU A 35 -14.13 10.30 5.43
N GLU A 36 -14.54 10.96 6.51
CA GLU A 36 -15.88 11.48 6.71
C GLU A 36 -16.24 12.55 5.66
N ASP A 37 -15.31 13.47 5.36
CA ASP A 37 -15.49 14.48 4.31
C ASP A 37 -15.60 13.83 2.92
N PHE A 38 -14.71 12.87 2.63
CA PHE A 38 -14.72 12.14 1.37
C PHE A 38 -16.04 11.41 1.15
N GLU A 39 -16.65 10.87 2.21
CA GLU A 39 -17.92 10.14 2.17
C GLU A 39 -19.14 11.04 1.92
N GLN A 40 -19.07 12.35 2.20
CA GLN A 40 -20.19 13.27 1.96
C GLN A 40 -20.64 13.28 0.49
N ASN A 41 -19.70 13.04 -0.44
CA ASN A 41 -20.00 12.84 -1.87
C ASN A 41 -19.33 11.56 -2.39
N LEU A 42 -19.54 10.44 -1.69
CA LEU A 42 -18.86 9.19 -1.97
C LEU A 42 -18.97 8.75 -3.45
N SER A 43 -20.17 8.75 -4.02
CA SER A 43 -20.38 8.30 -5.40
C SER A 43 -19.66 9.20 -6.42
N GLY A 44 -19.73 10.52 -6.23
CA GLY A 44 -19.08 11.49 -7.10
C GLY A 44 -17.55 11.42 -6.98
N ASN A 45 -17.04 11.27 -5.76
CA ASN A 45 -15.60 11.19 -5.50
C ASN A 45 -15.00 9.89 -6.07
N LEU A 46 -15.65 8.75 -5.87
CA LEU A 46 -15.20 7.48 -6.46
C LEU A 46 -15.32 7.48 -7.98
N TYR A 47 -16.38 8.08 -8.55
CA TYR A 47 -16.50 8.21 -10.00
C TYR A 47 -15.37 9.06 -10.59
N LYS A 48 -15.07 10.21 -9.97
CA LYS A 48 -13.95 11.08 -10.40
C LYS A 48 -12.63 10.32 -10.34
N LEU A 49 -12.36 9.61 -9.24
CA LEU A 49 -11.15 8.81 -9.07
C LEU A 49 -11.04 7.72 -10.13
N TRP A 50 -12.08 6.89 -10.27
CA TRP A 50 -12.16 5.84 -11.29
C TRP A 50 -11.93 6.40 -12.69
N ASN A 51 -12.54 7.55 -13.00
CA ASN A 51 -12.43 8.16 -14.32
C ASN A 51 -10.98 8.56 -14.64
N ARG A 52 -10.28 9.14 -13.66
CA ARG A 52 -8.87 9.55 -13.79
C ARG A 52 -7.94 8.36 -13.88
N LEU A 53 -8.15 7.33 -13.06
CA LEU A 53 -7.35 6.08 -13.12
C LEU A 53 -7.50 5.41 -14.48
N SER A 54 -8.75 5.22 -14.92
CA SER A 54 -9.03 4.52 -16.18
C SER A 54 -8.55 5.28 -17.42
N SER A 55 -8.44 6.62 -17.34
CA SER A 55 -7.97 7.47 -18.44
C SER A 55 -6.46 7.68 -18.47
N GLY A 56 -5.72 7.28 -17.42
CA GLY A 56 -4.30 7.62 -17.27
C GLY A 56 -4.04 9.06 -16.86
N ALA A 57 -5.07 9.85 -16.55
CA ALA A 57 -4.95 11.23 -16.10
C ALA A 57 -4.86 11.37 -14.56
N TYR A 58 -4.73 10.25 -13.85
CA TYR A 58 -4.49 10.27 -12.42
C TYR A 58 -3.05 10.68 -12.14
N PHE A 59 -2.88 11.71 -11.31
CA PHE A 59 -1.58 12.15 -10.81
C PHE A 59 -1.71 12.26 -9.30
N PRO A 60 -0.94 11.48 -8.51
CA PRO A 60 -1.08 11.45 -7.07
C PRO A 60 -0.63 12.79 -6.45
N PRO A 61 -1.35 13.31 -5.44
CA PRO A 61 -0.86 14.42 -4.63
C PRO A 61 0.40 14.05 -3.85
N ALA A 62 1.14 15.06 -3.38
CA ALA A 62 2.24 14.82 -2.46
C ALA A 62 1.75 14.19 -1.15
N VAL A 63 2.54 13.28 -0.56
CA VAL A 63 2.24 12.70 0.76
C VAL A 63 2.50 13.72 1.85
N LYS A 64 1.67 13.73 2.90
CA LYS A 64 1.86 14.57 4.09
C LYS A 64 2.93 13.95 4.99
N GLY A 65 4.05 14.64 5.18
CA GLY A 65 5.10 14.25 6.12
C GLY A 65 4.68 14.50 7.57
N VAL A 66 4.73 13.46 8.40
CA VAL A 66 4.49 13.55 9.85
C VAL A 66 5.68 12.94 10.59
N ALA A 67 6.37 13.76 11.39
CA ALA A 67 7.46 13.29 12.24
C ALA A 67 6.90 12.54 13.46
N ILE A 68 7.39 11.31 13.67
CA ILE A 68 7.06 10.49 14.83
C ILE A 68 8.35 10.15 15.58
N PRO A 69 8.40 10.32 16.91
CA PRO A 69 9.58 9.98 17.69
C PRO A 69 9.83 8.47 17.67
N LYS A 70 11.09 8.07 17.48
CA LYS A 70 11.53 6.68 17.67
C LYS A 70 11.68 6.37 19.16
N LYS A 71 11.43 5.12 19.54
CA LYS A 71 11.59 4.63 20.93
C LYS A 71 13.02 4.81 21.49
N GLN A 72 14.04 4.85 20.63
CA GLN A 72 15.45 4.94 21.02
C GLN A 72 16.11 6.27 20.59
N GLY A 73 15.32 7.31 20.31
CA GLY A 73 15.82 8.62 19.87
C GLY A 73 15.83 8.79 18.34
N GLY A 74 15.71 10.05 17.91
CA GLY A 74 15.52 10.43 16.51
C GLY A 74 14.06 10.38 16.05
N GLU A 75 13.81 10.81 14.82
CA GLU A 75 12.48 10.86 14.21
C GLU A 75 12.35 9.88 13.05
N ARG A 76 11.13 9.38 12.83
CA ARG A 76 10.71 8.72 11.60
C ARG A 76 9.65 9.59 10.96
N VAL A 77 9.90 10.04 9.73
CA VAL A 77 8.87 10.73 8.94
C VAL A 77 7.96 9.68 8.31
N LEU A 78 6.66 9.72 8.61
CA LEU A 78 5.64 8.98 7.88
C LEU A 78 5.10 9.84 6.73
N GLY A 79 4.97 9.26 5.55
CA GLY A 79 4.19 9.82 4.46
C GLY A 79 2.75 9.36 4.57
N ILE A 80 1.81 10.29 4.78
CA ILE A 80 0.37 10.01 4.80
C ILE A 80 -0.23 10.44 3.45
N PRO A 81 -0.65 9.50 2.58
CA PRO A 81 -1.33 9.82 1.33
C PRO A 81 -2.74 10.36 1.60
N THR A 82 -3.32 11.06 0.63
CA THR A 82 -4.72 11.51 0.69
C THR A 82 -5.68 10.33 0.66
N VAL A 83 -6.94 10.52 1.06
CA VAL A 83 -7.95 9.45 1.01
C VAL A 83 -8.08 8.91 -0.42
N SER A 84 -8.18 9.81 -1.39
CA SER A 84 -8.22 9.46 -2.82
C SER A 84 -7.01 8.61 -3.26
N ASP A 85 -5.81 8.97 -2.81
CA ASP A 85 -4.57 8.27 -3.18
C ASP A 85 -4.47 6.90 -2.49
N ARG A 86 -4.90 6.79 -1.23
CA ARG A 86 -5.00 5.47 -0.56
C ARG A 86 -5.95 4.52 -1.31
N ILE A 87 -7.07 5.04 -1.81
CA ILE A 87 -8.02 4.25 -2.62
C ILE A 87 -7.40 3.87 -3.96
N ALA A 88 -6.67 4.79 -4.61
CA ALA A 88 -5.94 4.52 -5.85
C ALA A 88 -4.90 3.40 -5.66
N GLN A 89 -4.04 3.54 -4.66
CA GLN A 89 -3.01 2.55 -4.32
C GLN A 89 -3.63 1.19 -3.96
N MET A 90 -4.73 1.17 -3.19
CA MET A 90 -5.44 -0.07 -2.87
C MET A 90 -6.08 -0.71 -4.12
N THR A 91 -6.62 0.09 -5.04
CA THR A 91 -7.16 -0.41 -6.32
C THR A 91 -6.07 -1.12 -7.12
N ILE A 92 -4.88 -0.50 -7.21
CA ILE A 92 -3.71 -1.10 -7.87
C ILE A 92 -3.28 -2.36 -7.15
N LYS A 93 -3.18 -2.33 -5.81
CA LYS A 93 -2.82 -3.48 -4.99
C LYS A 93 -3.72 -4.68 -5.26
N LEU A 94 -5.05 -4.50 -5.25
CA LEU A 94 -6.01 -5.59 -5.47
C LEU A 94 -5.88 -6.23 -6.86
N ALA A 95 -5.51 -5.45 -7.88
CA ALA A 95 -5.26 -5.98 -9.21
C ALA A 95 -3.88 -6.66 -9.33
N PHE A 96 -2.86 -6.09 -8.69
CA PHE A 96 -1.46 -6.48 -8.84
C PHE A 96 -1.04 -7.63 -7.94
N GLU A 97 -1.45 -7.62 -6.66
CA GLU A 97 -1.03 -8.61 -5.64
C GLU A 97 -1.29 -10.06 -6.09
N PRO A 98 -2.45 -10.44 -6.66
CA PRO A 98 -2.67 -11.81 -7.14
C PRO A 98 -1.73 -12.26 -8.25
N CYS A 99 -1.19 -11.31 -9.03
CA CYS A 99 -0.28 -11.60 -10.13
C CYS A 99 1.14 -11.88 -9.63
N VAL A 100 1.57 -11.21 -8.55
CA VAL A 100 2.94 -11.35 -8.02
C VAL A 100 3.06 -12.37 -6.89
N GLU A 101 1.97 -12.64 -6.17
CA GLU A 101 1.98 -13.54 -5.02
C GLU A 101 2.54 -14.94 -5.33
N PRO A 102 2.24 -15.58 -6.49
CA PRO A 102 2.82 -16.88 -6.84
C PRO A 102 4.33 -16.87 -7.12
N HIS A 103 4.92 -15.68 -7.32
CA HIS A 103 6.35 -15.54 -7.63
C HIS A 103 7.21 -15.30 -6.39
N PHE A 104 6.62 -15.00 -5.23
CA PHE A 104 7.37 -14.82 -4.00
C PHE A 104 7.86 -16.15 -3.44
N LEU A 105 9.09 -16.13 -2.90
CA LEU A 105 9.65 -17.27 -2.15
C LEU A 105 8.77 -17.61 -0.93
N ASP A 106 8.71 -18.89 -0.57
CA ASP A 106 7.96 -19.35 0.61
C ASP A 106 8.44 -18.69 1.91
N ASP A 107 9.73 -18.36 1.95
CA ASP A 107 10.44 -17.70 3.05
C ASP A 107 10.30 -16.17 3.08
N SER A 108 9.46 -15.59 2.21
CA SER A 108 9.08 -14.18 2.28
C SER A 108 7.79 -14.04 3.10
N TYR A 109 7.82 -13.32 4.22
CA TYR A 109 6.67 -13.21 5.14
C TYR A 109 6.12 -11.79 5.31
N GLY A 110 6.90 -10.77 4.96
CA GLY A 110 6.52 -9.38 5.17
C GLY A 110 5.43 -8.92 4.21
N TYR A 111 4.40 -8.26 4.74
CA TYR A 111 3.33 -7.59 3.97
C TYR A 111 2.55 -8.46 2.98
N ARG A 112 2.56 -9.78 3.16
CA ARG A 112 1.89 -10.74 2.28
C ARG A 112 0.58 -11.26 2.87
N PRO A 113 -0.42 -11.60 2.02
CA PRO A 113 -1.64 -12.23 2.48
C PRO A 113 -1.34 -13.61 3.09
N ASN A 114 -2.03 -13.95 4.19
CA ASN A 114 -1.90 -15.23 4.88
C ASN A 114 -0.48 -15.59 5.35
N LYS A 115 0.39 -14.59 5.53
CA LYS A 115 1.73 -14.72 6.11
C LYS A 115 1.86 -13.75 7.28
N SER A 116 2.60 -14.15 8.31
CA SER A 116 2.81 -13.35 9.50
C SER A 116 4.24 -13.40 10.00
N ALA A 117 4.60 -12.45 10.86
CA ALA A 117 5.88 -12.48 11.57
C ALA A 117 6.03 -13.74 12.44
N LEU A 118 4.92 -14.30 12.94
CA LEU A 118 4.94 -15.53 13.74
C LEU A 118 5.30 -16.75 12.88
N ASP A 119 4.85 -16.80 11.63
CA ASP A 119 5.23 -17.86 10.69
C ASP A 119 6.74 -17.84 10.44
N ALA A 120 7.30 -16.64 10.23
CA ALA A 120 8.74 -16.44 10.06
C ALA A 120 9.55 -16.90 11.29
N VAL A 121 9.06 -16.57 12.50
CA VAL A 121 9.68 -17.03 13.77
C VAL A 121 9.57 -18.54 13.91
N GLY A 122 8.44 -19.13 13.51
CA GLY A 122 8.22 -20.59 13.55
C GLY A 122 9.25 -21.35 12.73
N VAL A 123 9.48 -20.93 11.48
CA VAL A 123 10.50 -21.51 10.59
C VAL A 123 11.91 -21.24 11.12
N THR A 124 12.18 -20.02 11.57
CA THR A 124 13.49 -19.65 12.16
C THR A 124 13.82 -20.54 13.36
N ARG A 125 12.86 -20.80 14.25
CA ARG A 125 13.05 -21.67 15.42
C ARG A 125 13.49 -23.08 15.03
N GLN A 126 12.91 -23.66 13.99
CA GLN A 126 13.28 -25.00 13.50
C GLN A 126 14.72 -25.01 12.96
N ARG A 127 15.13 -23.96 12.24
CA ARG A 127 16.49 -23.82 11.69
C ARG A 127 17.55 -23.62 12.77
N CYS A 128 17.23 -22.94 13.86
CA CYS A 128 18.12 -22.81 15.01
C CYS A 128 18.45 -24.15 15.70
N TRP A 129 17.71 -25.23 15.43
CA TRP A 129 18.08 -26.58 15.88
C TRP A 129 19.12 -27.26 14.98
N GLN A 130 19.28 -26.77 13.74
CA GLN A 130 20.20 -27.32 12.76
C GLN A 130 21.50 -26.52 12.67
N PHE A 131 21.43 -25.21 12.92
CA PHE A 131 22.56 -24.29 12.83
C PHE A 131 22.70 -23.49 14.14
N ASN A 132 23.94 -23.30 14.60
CA ASN A 132 24.28 -22.54 15.80
C ASN A 132 24.72 -21.10 15.52
N TRP A 133 24.53 -20.63 14.29
CA TRP A 133 24.87 -19.28 13.84
C TRP A 133 23.73 -18.70 12.99
N LEU A 134 23.65 -17.37 12.94
CA LEU A 134 22.74 -16.62 12.10
C LEU A 134 23.48 -15.46 11.43
N LEU A 135 23.01 -15.06 10.26
CA LEU A 135 23.44 -13.83 9.61
C LEU A 135 22.26 -12.87 9.60
N GLU A 136 22.44 -11.72 10.26
CA GLU A 136 21.44 -10.67 10.33
C GLU A 136 21.82 -9.55 9.37
N PHE A 137 20.89 -9.19 8.50
CA PHE A 137 21.04 -8.10 7.54
C PHE A 137 19.78 -7.23 7.56
N ASP A 138 19.98 -5.93 7.41
CA ASP A 138 18.90 -4.95 7.27
C ASP A 138 19.26 -3.95 6.16
N ILE A 139 18.25 -3.49 5.42
CA ILE A 139 18.43 -2.48 4.37
C ILE A 139 18.04 -1.13 4.94
N LYS A 140 19.03 -0.26 5.11
CA LYS A 140 18.81 1.11 5.55
C LYS A 140 18.03 1.87 4.49
N GLY A 141 16.88 2.44 4.88
CA GLY A 141 16.13 3.39 4.05
C GLY A 141 15.63 2.79 2.72
N LEU A 142 15.12 1.55 2.73
CA LEU A 142 14.68 0.86 1.50
C LEU A 142 13.87 1.77 0.56
N PHE A 143 12.78 2.37 1.03
CA PHE A 143 11.92 3.23 0.19
C PHE A 143 12.58 4.55 -0.24
N ASP A 144 13.61 5.01 0.46
CA ASP A 144 14.36 6.22 0.11
C ASP A 144 15.41 5.95 -0.99
N HIS A 145 15.72 4.67 -1.23
CA HIS A 145 16.84 4.23 -2.08
C HIS A 145 16.43 3.28 -3.22
N ILE A 146 15.13 3.03 -3.44
CA ILE A 146 14.68 2.29 -4.63
C ILE A 146 14.88 3.19 -5.86
N ASP A 147 15.62 2.68 -6.86
CA ASP A 147 15.76 3.36 -8.16
C ASP A 147 14.47 3.20 -8.98
N HIS A 148 13.95 4.31 -9.48
CA HIS A 148 12.71 4.34 -10.26
C HIS A 148 12.94 4.15 -11.77
N ASN A 149 14.20 4.08 -12.21
CA ASN A 149 14.56 3.91 -13.63
C ASN A 149 15.05 2.50 -13.99
N TYR A 150 15.08 1.59 -13.01
CA TYR A 150 15.61 0.23 -13.15
C TYR A 150 14.52 -0.81 -13.40
#